data_AF-A0A1Z4QZY9-F1
#
_entry.id   AF-A0A1Z4QZY9-F1
#
_cell.length_a   1.000
_cell.length_b   1.000
_cell.length_c   1.000
_cell.angle_alpha   90.00
_cell.angle_beta   90.00
_cell.angle_gamma   90.00
#
_symmetry.space_group_name_H-M   'P 1'
#
loop_
_entity.id
_entity.type
_entity.pdbx_description
1 polymer ?
#
loop_
_entity_poly.entity_id
_entity_poly.type
_entity_poly.pdbx_seq_one_letter_code
_entity_poly.pdbx_strand_id
1 'polypeptide(L)'
;MRFSGDGLVMLVSSKYIIIPVSLSMALLLASCSESKVSQCERLIKEVKAGTALLENSKGAQVSTSLKLAKDLEEVTKTVRDLNLGDEKLKEYQSRIVKVFGTLSQNIDKAGKALGSAKTAQASTDGRERIKKARENIDSALETAAGAAKEFDNSVSGLNDYCSQP
;
A
#
# COMPACT_ATOMS: atom_id res chain seq x y z
N MET A 1 -3.28 4.63 -79.14
CA MET A 1 -4.58 4.14 -79.63
C MET A 1 -4.85 2.81 -78.94
N ARG A 2 -6.04 2.66 -78.33
CA ARG A 2 -6.55 1.42 -77.74
C ARG A 2 -6.64 0.33 -78.82
N PHE A 3 -6.35 -0.91 -78.45
CA PHE A 3 -7.11 -2.08 -78.89
C PHE A 3 -7.15 -3.11 -77.76
N SER A 4 -8.36 -3.39 -77.29
CA SER A 4 -8.71 -4.53 -76.43
C SER A 4 -9.04 -5.74 -77.30
N GLY A 5 -8.90 -6.95 -76.75
CA GLY A 5 -9.49 -8.15 -77.36
C GLY A 5 -8.99 -9.46 -76.74
N ASP A 6 -9.62 -9.83 -75.63
CA ASP A 6 -10.10 -11.16 -75.20
C ASP A 6 -9.41 -12.45 -75.70
N GLY A 7 -9.11 -13.35 -74.76
CA GLY A 7 -8.80 -14.75 -75.07
C GLY A 7 -8.50 -15.59 -73.84
N LEU A 8 -9.38 -16.56 -73.57
CA LEU A 8 -9.46 -17.42 -72.39
C LEU A 8 -8.24 -18.30 -72.09
N VAL A 9 -8.16 -18.65 -70.80
CA VAL A 9 -7.16 -19.42 -70.07
C VAL A 9 -7.18 -20.92 -70.43
N MET A 10 -6.00 -21.54 -70.57
CA MET A 10 -5.80 -22.96 -70.22
C MET A 10 -4.45 -23.20 -69.52
N LEU A 11 -4.60 -23.50 -68.24
CA LEU A 11 -3.79 -24.26 -67.27
C LEU A 11 -2.50 -24.95 -67.77
N VAL A 12 -1.37 -24.62 -67.13
CA VAL A 12 -0.17 -25.47 -67.07
C VAL A 12 0.23 -25.71 -65.61
N SER A 13 -0.12 -26.91 -65.16
CA SER A 13 0.59 -27.87 -64.29
C SER A 13 1.63 -27.38 -63.26
N SER A 14 1.15 -27.33 -62.02
CA SER A 14 1.77 -27.86 -60.77
C SER A 14 3.29 -27.96 -60.67
N LYS A 15 3.87 -27.03 -59.92
CA LYS A 15 5.08 -27.25 -59.10
C LYS A 15 5.10 -26.28 -57.93
N TYR A 16 4.37 -26.63 -56.86
CA TYR A 16 4.42 -25.90 -55.60
C TYR A 16 5.57 -26.45 -54.74
N ILE A 17 6.69 -25.73 -54.70
CA ILE A 17 7.69 -25.90 -53.65
C ILE A 17 7.12 -25.21 -52.41
N ILE A 18 6.54 -25.98 -51.49
CA ILE A 18 6.16 -25.48 -50.18
C ILE A 18 7.44 -25.41 -49.34
N ILE A 19 8.07 -24.23 -49.33
CA ILE A 19 9.09 -23.90 -48.33
C ILE A 19 8.35 -23.76 -47.00
N PRO A 20 8.69 -24.53 -45.94
CA PRO A 20 8.11 -24.28 -44.63
C PRO A 20 8.71 -22.97 -44.14
N VAL A 21 7.95 -21.88 -44.24
CA VAL A 21 8.23 -20.67 -43.49
C VAL A 21 8.04 -21.05 -42.02
N SER A 22 9.13 -21.47 -41.40
CA SER A 22 9.26 -21.59 -39.96
C SER A 22 9.10 -20.20 -39.36
N LEU A 23 7.85 -19.77 -39.21
CA LEU A 23 7.49 -18.58 -38.46
C LEU A 23 7.55 -18.97 -36.98
N SER A 24 8.77 -19.14 -36.48
CA SER A 24 9.03 -19.15 -35.05
C SER A 24 8.72 -17.75 -34.54
N MET A 25 7.44 -17.46 -34.29
CA MET A 25 7.03 -16.48 -33.30
C MET A 25 7.51 -17.00 -31.95
N ALA A 26 8.79 -16.81 -31.67
CA ALA A 26 9.25 -16.67 -30.31
C ALA A 26 8.49 -15.46 -29.77
N LEU A 27 7.34 -15.72 -29.13
CA LEU A 27 6.65 -14.75 -28.32
C LEU A 27 7.71 -14.13 -27.42
N LEU A 28 7.95 -12.84 -27.60
CA LEU A 28 8.62 -12.02 -26.61
C LEU A 28 7.72 -12.01 -25.37
N LEU A 29 7.83 -13.06 -24.55
CA LEU A 29 7.47 -13.05 -23.14
C LEU A 29 8.50 -12.20 -22.39
N ALA A 30 8.79 -10.99 -22.90
CA ALA A 30 9.15 -9.90 -22.02
C ALA A 30 7.87 -9.61 -21.24
N SER A 31 7.69 -10.37 -20.15
CA SER A 31 6.68 -10.11 -19.14
C SER A 31 6.65 -8.61 -18.90
N CYS A 32 5.49 -7.98 -19.10
CA CYS A 32 5.26 -6.61 -18.65
C CYS A 32 5.44 -6.59 -17.14
N SER A 33 6.67 -6.41 -16.66
CA SER A 33 6.92 -6.05 -15.28
C SER A 33 6.30 -4.68 -15.08
N GLU A 34 5.40 -4.56 -14.12
CA GLU A 34 4.80 -3.29 -13.76
C GLU A 34 5.88 -2.24 -13.50
N SER A 35 5.74 -1.05 -14.09
CA SER A 35 6.77 -0.01 -13.98
C SER A 35 6.94 0.43 -12.53
N LYS A 36 8.15 0.84 -12.17
CA LYS A 36 8.46 1.48 -10.88
C LYS A 36 7.46 2.60 -10.55
N VAL A 37 7.12 3.42 -11.54
CA VAL A 37 6.16 4.53 -11.40
C VAL A 37 4.77 4.04 -10.96
N SER A 38 4.22 3.03 -11.62
CA SER A 38 2.90 2.46 -11.26
C SER A 38 2.91 1.88 -9.84
N GLN A 39 4.00 1.18 -9.48
CA GLN A 39 4.15 0.63 -8.14
C GLN A 39 4.27 1.73 -7.06
N CYS A 40 5.00 2.81 -7.35
CA CYS A 40 5.11 4.00 -6.50
C CYS A 40 3.74 4.67 -6.27
N GLU A 41 2.97 4.89 -7.33
CA GLU A 41 1.64 5.49 -7.24
C GLU A 41 0.70 4.69 -6.34
N ARG A 42 0.69 3.36 -6.50
CA ARG A 42 -0.12 2.45 -5.68
C ARG A 42 0.29 2.51 -4.21
N LEU A 43 1.57 2.43 -3.90
CA LEU A 43 2.05 2.50 -2.52
C LEU A 43 1.75 3.86 -1.88
N ILE A 44 2.05 4.97 -2.57
CA ILE A 44 1.81 6.33 -2.07
C ILE A 44 0.31 6.58 -1.84
N LYS A 45 -0.56 6.04 -2.69
CA LYS A 45 -2.02 6.16 -2.51
C LYS A 45 -2.47 5.58 -1.18
N GLU A 46 -2.06 4.35 -0.86
CA GLU A 46 -2.45 3.68 0.38
C GLU A 46 -1.80 4.34 1.61
N VAL A 47 -0.56 4.81 1.48
CA VAL A 47 0.11 5.63 2.52
C VAL A 47 -0.70 6.89 2.82
N LYS A 48 -1.15 7.61 1.78
CA LYS A 48 -1.98 8.81 1.93
C LYS A 48 -3.31 8.51 2.62
N ALA A 49 -3.95 7.39 2.30
CA ALA A 49 -5.16 6.97 2.99
C ALA A 49 -4.93 6.80 4.50
N GLY A 50 -3.83 6.14 4.90
CA GLY A 50 -3.44 6.01 6.31
C GLY A 50 -3.18 7.35 6.99
N THR A 51 -2.46 8.27 6.33
CA THR A 51 -2.21 9.61 6.87
C THR A 51 -3.49 10.43 7.04
N ALA A 52 -4.44 10.32 6.11
CA ALA A 52 -5.71 11.04 6.19
C ALA A 52 -6.53 10.59 7.41
N LEU A 53 -6.50 9.29 7.76
CA LEU A 53 -7.16 8.78 8.96
C LEU A 53 -6.59 9.45 10.23
N LEU A 54 -5.26 9.55 10.32
CA LEU A 54 -4.57 10.17 11.45
C LEU A 54 -4.90 11.67 11.57
N GLU A 55 -4.84 12.40 10.47
CA GLU A 55 -5.12 13.84 10.43
C GLU A 55 -6.57 14.17 10.81
N ASN A 56 -7.52 13.40 10.27
CA ASN A 56 -8.96 13.58 10.54
C ASN A 56 -9.36 13.22 11.98
N SER A 57 -8.48 12.57 12.73
CA SER A 57 -8.76 12.07 14.07
C SER A 57 -8.00 12.82 15.17
N LYS A 58 -7.36 13.96 14.84
CA LYS A 58 -6.73 14.83 15.83
C LYS A 58 -7.77 15.33 16.85
N GLY A 59 -7.49 15.18 18.15
CA GLY A 59 -8.40 15.60 19.23
C GLY A 59 -9.66 14.75 19.41
N ALA A 60 -9.69 13.56 18.81
CA ALA A 60 -10.81 12.63 18.84
C ALA A 60 -11.16 12.12 20.26
N GLN A 61 -12.46 11.87 20.50
CA GLN A 61 -12.94 11.16 21.69
C GLN A 61 -12.57 9.67 21.67
N VAL A 62 -12.64 9.00 22.83
CA VAL A 62 -12.28 7.56 23.02
C VAL A 62 -12.81 6.62 21.93
N SER A 63 -14.11 6.70 21.62
CA SER A 63 -14.75 5.84 20.62
C SER A 63 -14.17 6.07 19.22
N THR A 64 -13.84 7.32 18.91
CA THR A 64 -13.19 7.71 17.65
C THR A 64 -11.73 7.24 17.63
N SER A 65 -11.01 7.22 18.76
CA SER A 65 -9.66 6.63 18.84
C SER A 65 -9.66 5.11 18.59
N LEU A 66 -10.61 4.38 19.18
CA LEU A 66 -10.72 2.92 18.94
C LEU A 66 -11.11 2.59 17.51
N LYS A 67 -11.96 3.42 16.88
CA LYS A 67 -12.28 3.27 15.47
C LYS A 67 -11.05 3.55 14.60
N LEU A 68 -10.33 4.65 14.86
CA LEU A 68 -9.10 4.99 14.16
C LEU A 68 -8.08 3.85 14.21
N ALA A 69 -7.90 3.20 15.36
CA ALA A 69 -6.99 2.07 15.47
C ALA A 69 -7.34 0.94 14.49
N LYS A 70 -8.63 0.62 14.35
CA LYS A 70 -9.12 -0.41 13.42
C LYS A 70 -9.00 0.01 11.97
N ASP A 71 -9.40 1.23 11.65
CA ASP A 71 -9.33 1.77 10.28
C ASP A 71 -7.85 1.81 9.82
N LEU A 72 -6.93 2.18 10.71
CA LEU A 72 -5.49 2.17 10.42
C LEU A 72 -4.92 0.75 10.33
N GLU A 73 -5.44 -0.21 11.10
CA GLU A 73 -5.10 -1.63 10.97
C GLU A 73 -5.51 -2.19 9.59
N GLU A 74 -6.68 -1.79 9.10
CA GLU A 74 -7.18 -2.15 7.78
C GLU A 74 -6.26 -1.59 6.68
N VAL A 75 -5.93 -0.29 6.73
CA VAL A 75 -4.95 0.30 5.80
C VAL A 75 -3.60 -0.42 5.90
N THR A 76 -3.16 -0.79 7.10
CA THR A 76 -1.91 -1.56 7.29
C THR A 76 -1.96 -2.89 6.54
N LYS A 77 -3.10 -3.58 6.53
CA LYS A 77 -3.30 -4.82 5.76
C LYS A 77 -3.28 -4.54 4.27
N THR A 78 -4.01 -3.53 3.81
CA THR A 78 -4.01 -3.12 2.39
C THR A 78 -2.60 -2.80 1.90
N VAL A 79 -1.82 -2.02 2.66
CA VAL A 79 -0.42 -1.70 2.32
C VAL A 79 0.43 -2.96 2.29
N ARG A 80 0.30 -3.88 3.26
CA ARG A 80 1.04 -5.14 3.30
C ARG A 80 0.76 -6.03 2.09
N ASP A 81 -0.48 -6.08 1.66
CA ASP A 81 -0.94 -6.99 0.63
C ASP A 81 -0.72 -6.43 -0.79
N LEU A 82 -0.19 -5.20 -0.92
CA LEU A 82 0.28 -4.68 -2.20
C LEU A 82 1.38 -5.59 -2.75
N ASN A 83 1.10 -6.25 -3.88
CA ASN A 83 2.12 -6.97 -4.62
C ASN A 83 3.00 -5.97 -5.37
N LEU A 84 4.19 -5.70 -4.84
CA LEU A 84 5.22 -4.85 -5.44
C LEU A 84 6.32 -5.76 -5.99
N GLY A 85 6.78 -5.49 -7.20
CA GLY A 85 7.90 -6.19 -7.84
C GLY A 85 9.26 -5.56 -7.53
N ASP A 86 9.30 -4.27 -7.23
CA ASP A 86 10.53 -3.54 -6.91
C ASP A 86 10.99 -3.79 -5.47
N GLU A 87 12.23 -4.26 -5.29
CA GLU A 87 12.77 -4.63 -3.97
C GLU A 87 12.89 -3.43 -3.02
N LYS A 88 13.24 -2.25 -3.52
CA LYS A 88 13.36 -1.06 -2.69
C LYS A 88 11.98 -0.54 -2.27
N LEU A 89 10.97 -0.67 -3.12
CA LEU A 89 9.59 -0.40 -2.72
C LEU A 89 9.07 -1.39 -1.66
N LYS A 90 9.43 -2.67 -1.73
CA LYS A 90 9.10 -3.66 -0.68
C LYS A 90 9.73 -3.30 0.67
N GLU A 91 10.94 -2.74 0.67
CA GLU A 91 11.58 -2.25 1.89
C GLU A 91 10.78 -1.09 2.52
N TYR A 92 10.40 -0.09 1.71
CA TYR A 92 9.57 1.03 2.19
C TYR A 92 8.19 0.54 2.66
N GLN A 93 7.54 -0.32 1.89
CA GLN A 93 6.28 -0.97 2.24
C GLN A 93 6.39 -1.65 3.61
N SER A 94 7.43 -2.45 3.84
CA SER A 94 7.64 -3.16 5.10
C SER A 94 7.82 -2.20 6.29
N ARG A 95 8.56 -1.10 6.10
CA ARG A 95 8.74 -0.06 7.12
C ARG A 95 7.41 0.64 7.42
N ILE A 96 6.65 1.01 6.40
CA ILE A 96 5.34 1.66 6.55
C ILE A 96 4.35 0.72 7.26
N VAL A 97 4.30 -0.56 6.89
CA VAL A 97 3.46 -1.58 7.56
C VAL A 97 3.81 -1.68 9.04
N LYS A 98 5.10 -1.69 9.38
CA LYS A 98 5.55 -1.69 10.78
C LYS A 98 5.07 -0.43 11.51
N VAL A 99 5.21 0.73 10.89
CA VAL A 99 4.81 2.01 11.49
C VAL A 99 3.30 2.10 11.69
N PHE A 100 2.49 1.88 10.66
CA PHE A 100 1.03 1.92 10.79
C PHE A 100 0.51 0.86 11.75
N GLY A 101 1.10 -0.34 11.77
CA GLY A 101 0.80 -1.36 12.78
C GLY A 101 1.11 -0.89 14.20
N THR A 102 2.28 -0.27 14.41
CA THR A 102 2.67 0.28 15.72
C THR A 102 1.72 1.39 16.16
N LEU A 103 1.34 2.29 15.25
CA LEU A 103 0.38 3.37 15.53
C LEU A 103 -0.99 2.80 15.88
N SER A 104 -1.52 1.87 15.07
CA SER A 104 -2.81 1.21 15.31
C SER A 104 -2.87 0.57 16.71
N GLN A 105 -1.85 -0.22 17.07
CA GLN A 105 -1.77 -0.89 18.37
C GLN A 105 -1.71 0.09 19.55
N ASN A 106 -0.93 1.17 19.42
CA ASN A 106 -0.77 2.14 20.50
C ASN A 106 -1.98 3.06 20.64
N ILE A 107 -2.65 3.40 19.54
CA ILE A 107 -3.92 4.14 19.56
C ILE A 107 -5.01 3.28 20.25
N ASP A 108 -5.09 1.98 19.95
CA ASP A 108 -6.01 1.05 20.62
C ASP A 108 -5.71 0.96 22.13
N LYS A 109 -4.43 0.79 22.49
CA LYS A 109 -3.99 0.74 23.90
C LYS A 109 -4.38 2.02 24.65
N ALA A 110 -4.10 3.19 24.08
CA ALA A 110 -4.45 4.48 24.68
C ALA A 110 -5.99 4.66 24.79
N GLY A 111 -6.72 4.29 23.74
CA GLY A 111 -8.20 4.34 23.73
C GLY A 111 -8.81 3.46 24.83
N LYS A 112 -8.34 2.22 24.98
CA LYS A 112 -8.78 1.29 26.04
C LYS A 112 -8.43 1.82 27.44
N ALA A 113 -7.22 2.34 27.62
CA ALA A 113 -6.80 2.94 28.89
C ALA A 113 -7.68 4.14 29.28
N LEU A 114 -7.96 5.02 28.32
CA LEU A 114 -8.84 6.18 28.54
C LEU A 114 -10.28 5.75 28.85
N GLY A 115 -10.78 4.71 28.17
CA GLY A 115 -12.07 4.09 28.49
C GLY A 115 -12.13 3.54 29.92
N SER A 116 -11.07 2.87 30.38
CA SER A 116 -10.96 2.37 31.76
C SER A 116 -10.87 3.51 32.79
N ALA A 117 -10.22 4.61 32.47
CA ALA A 117 -10.16 5.77 33.36
C ALA A 117 -11.54 6.43 33.50
N LYS A 118 -12.29 6.52 32.40
CA LYS A 118 -13.63 7.15 32.36
C LYS A 118 -14.66 6.43 33.23
N THR A 119 -14.53 5.12 33.41
CA THR A 119 -15.47 4.29 34.20
C THR A 119 -14.98 4.04 35.63
N ALA A 120 -13.85 4.61 36.03
CA ALA A 120 -13.33 4.48 37.39
C ALA A 120 -14.23 5.19 38.41
N GLN A 121 -14.49 4.53 39.54
CA GLN A 121 -15.28 5.08 40.63
C GLN A 121 -14.43 5.97 41.55
N ALA A 122 -15.07 6.80 42.37
CA ALA A 122 -14.38 7.60 43.38
C ALA A 122 -13.96 6.74 44.60
N SER A 123 -13.00 5.85 44.40
CA SER A 123 -12.46 4.94 45.43
C SER A 123 -10.94 4.80 45.29
N THR A 124 -10.29 4.12 46.26
CA THR A 124 -8.86 3.80 46.17
C THR A 124 -8.54 3.01 44.89
N ASP A 125 -9.29 1.95 44.62
CA ASP A 125 -9.15 1.14 43.40
C ASP A 125 -9.39 1.98 42.13
N GLY A 126 -10.33 2.92 42.17
CA GLY A 126 -10.59 3.83 41.05
C GLY A 126 -9.42 4.77 40.78
N ARG A 127 -8.78 5.31 41.83
CA ARG A 127 -7.55 6.13 41.69
C ARG A 127 -6.40 5.31 41.11
N GLU A 128 -6.25 4.06 41.54
CA GLU A 128 -5.24 3.15 40.98
C GLU A 128 -5.49 2.87 39.50
N ARG A 129 -6.74 2.62 39.10
CA ARG A 129 -7.11 2.46 37.68
C ARG A 129 -6.78 3.70 36.85
N ILE A 130 -7.06 4.90 37.36
CA ILE A 130 -6.72 6.16 36.68
C ILE A 130 -5.20 6.30 36.52
N LYS A 131 -4.43 6.00 37.58
CA LYS A 131 -2.96 6.06 37.53
C LYS A 131 -2.41 5.10 36.46
N LYS A 132 -2.84 3.85 36.47
CA LYS A 132 -2.43 2.84 35.49
C LYS A 132 -2.86 3.21 34.06
N ALA A 133 -4.02 3.82 33.90
CA ALA A 133 -4.47 4.32 32.61
C ALA A 133 -3.55 5.43 32.10
N ARG A 134 -3.14 6.36 32.96
CA ARG A 134 -2.19 7.43 32.60
C ARG A 134 -0.85 6.85 32.15
N GLU A 135 -0.28 5.93 32.91
CA GLU A 135 0.99 5.26 32.56
C GLU A 135 0.90 4.54 31.20
N ASN A 136 -0.22 3.87 30.93
CA ASN A 136 -0.45 3.21 29.65
C ASN A 136 -0.59 4.19 28.48
N ILE A 137 -1.25 5.33 28.69
CA ILE A 137 -1.39 6.40 27.69
C ILE A 137 -0.03 7.03 27.41
N ASP A 138 0.72 7.40 28.45
CA ASP A 138 2.04 8.02 28.33
C ASP A 138 3.00 7.11 27.53
N SER A 139 3.04 5.81 27.89
CA SER A 139 3.84 4.80 27.17
C SER A 139 3.41 4.63 25.70
N ALA A 140 2.09 4.65 25.44
CA ALA A 140 1.57 4.52 24.07
C ALA A 140 1.91 5.74 23.21
N LEU A 141 1.84 6.95 23.79
CA LEU A 141 2.20 8.20 23.14
C LEU A 141 3.69 8.28 22.81
N GLU A 142 4.56 7.87 23.75
CA GLU A 142 6.01 7.81 23.50
C GLU A 142 6.35 6.88 22.33
N THR A 143 5.74 5.69 22.32
CA THR A 143 5.93 4.71 21.24
C THR A 143 5.40 5.24 19.90
N ALA A 144 4.22 5.89 19.91
CA ALA A 144 3.63 6.49 18.73
C ALA A 144 4.47 7.65 18.17
N ALA A 145 5.09 8.46 19.04
CA ALA A 145 5.99 9.54 18.63
C ALA A 145 7.26 8.99 17.94
N GLY A 146 7.82 7.89 18.47
CA GLY A 146 8.92 7.19 17.81
C GLY A 146 8.52 6.66 16.43
N ALA A 147 7.35 6.02 16.33
CA ALA A 147 6.82 5.53 15.06
C ALA A 147 6.55 6.66 14.05
N ALA A 148 6.04 7.81 14.50
CA ALA A 148 5.84 8.98 13.63
C ALA A 148 7.16 9.50 13.04
N LYS A 149 8.24 9.52 13.83
CA LYS A 149 9.57 9.89 13.30
C LYS A 149 10.08 8.87 12.26
N GLU A 150 9.87 7.58 12.50
CA GLU A 150 10.18 6.54 11.50
C GLU A 150 9.33 6.69 10.23
N PHE A 151 8.07 7.09 10.39
CA PHE A 151 7.16 7.37 9.28
C PHE A 151 7.69 8.47 8.38
N ASP A 152 8.02 9.63 8.95
CA ASP A 152 8.48 10.81 8.21
C ASP A 152 9.73 10.48 7.38
N ASN A 153 10.68 9.77 7.98
CA ASN A 153 11.88 9.30 7.29
C ASN A 153 11.54 8.34 6.13
N SER A 154 10.61 7.41 6.36
CA SER A 154 10.19 6.42 5.36
C SER A 154 9.46 7.06 4.18
N VAL A 155 8.56 8.01 4.45
CA VAL A 155 7.80 8.73 3.42
C VAL A 155 8.70 9.68 2.63
N SER A 156 9.61 10.39 3.28
CA SER A 156 10.61 11.22 2.59
C SER A 156 11.45 10.37 1.65
N GLY A 157 12.02 9.27 2.14
CA GLY A 157 12.84 8.37 1.32
C GLY A 157 12.05 7.70 0.19
N LEU A 158 10.78 7.37 0.42
CA LEU A 158 9.89 6.85 -0.61
C LEU A 158 9.64 7.89 -1.70
N ASN A 159 9.30 9.13 -1.33
CA ASN A 159 9.07 10.21 -2.28
C ASN A 159 10.33 10.49 -3.13
N ASP A 160 11.50 10.57 -2.48
CA ASP A 160 12.77 10.77 -3.18
C ASP A 160 13.02 9.65 -4.18
N TYR A 161 12.83 8.39 -3.76
CA TYR A 161 13.02 7.24 -4.64
C TYR A 161 12.03 7.21 -5.81
N CYS A 162 10.76 7.53 -5.56
CA CYS A 162 9.70 7.56 -6.57
C CYS A 162 9.77 8.76 -7.51
N SER A 163 10.50 9.82 -7.15
CA SER A 163 10.76 10.97 -8.04
C SER A 163 11.85 10.72 -9.08
N GLN A 164 12.67 9.69 -8.86
CA GLN A 164 13.70 9.27 -9.80
C GLN A 164 13.08 8.44 -10.93
N PRO A 165 13.56 8.56 -12.17
CA PRO A 165 13.11 7.72 -13.28
C PRO A 165 13.36 6.22 -13.03
#